data_AF-A0A961BVL5-F1
#
_entry.id   AF-A0A961BVL5-F1
#
_cell.length_a   1.000
_cell.length_b   1.000
_cell.length_c   1.000
_cell.angle_alpha   90.00
_cell.angle_beta   90.00
_cell.angle_gamma   90.00
#
_symmetry.space_group_name_H-M   'P 1'
#
loop_
_entity.id
_entity.type
_entity.pdbx_description
1 polymer ?
#
loop_
_entity_poly.entity_id
_entity_poly.type
_entity_poly.pdbx_seq_one_letter_code
_entity_poly.pdbx_strand_id
1 'polypeptide(L)'
;KIVMRHGAEPWADLAVKLMLKWPNLYYSTSAFAPRYYPKAIIDYANTRGADKVLYAGYFPMGLSLERIFSELADVPLRDEVWPKFLRDNARKVLQLP
;
A
#
# COMPACT_ATOMS: atom_id res chain seq x y z
N LYS A 1 -15.46 -5.94 -0.20
CA LYS A 1 -13.97 -5.88 -0.28
C LYS A 1 -13.44 -5.52 1.09
N ILE A 2 -12.29 -6.02 1.51
CA ILE A 2 -11.68 -5.76 2.83
C ILE A 2 -10.29 -5.16 2.62
N VAL A 3 -9.97 -4.08 3.33
CA VAL A 3 -8.67 -3.42 3.28
C VAL A 3 -8.03 -3.49 4.66
N MET A 4 -6.90 -4.18 4.75
CA MET A 4 -6.04 -4.11 5.94
C MET A 4 -5.44 -2.71 6.01
N ARG A 5 -5.58 -2.06 7.16
CA ARG A 5 -4.98 -0.76 7.44
C ARG A 5 -3.82 -0.92 8.41
N HIS A 6 -3.04 0.14 8.56
CA HIS A 6 -1.90 0.16 9.48
C HIS A 6 -0.89 -0.93 9.16
N GLY A 7 -0.64 -1.08 7.86
CA GLY A 7 0.39 -1.97 7.35
C GLY A 7 0.24 -3.45 7.72
N ALA A 8 -0.90 -3.87 8.29
CA ALA A 8 -1.08 -5.17 8.92
C ALA A 8 0.08 -5.55 9.88
N GLU A 9 0.72 -4.56 10.49
CA GLU A 9 1.89 -4.73 11.35
C GLU A 9 1.52 -5.56 12.60
N PRO A 10 2.41 -6.45 13.09
CA PRO A 10 3.75 -6.83 12.58
C PRO A 10 3.75 -7.89 11.45
N TRP A 11 2.59 -8.30 10.93
CA TRP A 11 2.41 -9.55 10.18
C TRP A 11 2.51 -9.41 8.65
N ALA A 12 3.48 -8.66 8.13
CA ALA A 12 3.57 -8.33 6.70
C ALA A 12 3.63 -9.58 5.78
N ASP A 13 4.45 -10.58 6.12
CA ASP A 13 4.57 -11.82 5.34
C ASP A 13 3.26 -12.62 5.32
N LEU A 14 2.57 -12.70 6.46
CA LEU A 14 1.25 -13.33 6.56
C LEU A 14 0.22 -12.56 5.72
N ALA A 15 0.24 -11.23 5.78
CA ALA A 15 -0.64 -10.37 4.99
C ALA A 15 -0.49 -10.66 3.48
N VAL A 16 0.74 -10.84 2.99
CA VAL A 16 0.99 -11.26 1.60
C VAL A 16 0.33 -12.61 1.31
N LYS A 17 0.51 -13.64 2.16
CA LYS A 17 -0.11 -14.95 1.97
C LYS A 17 -1.65 -14.89 1.96
N LEU A 18 -2.23 -14.06 2.82
CA LEU A 18 -3.67 -13.85 2.87
C LEU A 18 -4.18 -13.15 1.60
N MET A 19 -3.48 -12.14 1.09
CA MET A 19 -3.86 -11.46 -0.16
C MET A 19 -3.78 -12.37 -1.39
N LEU A 20 -2.87 -13.35 -1.39
CA LEU A 20 -2.80 -14.40 -2.41
C LEU A 20 -4.00 -15.33 -2.35
N LYS A 21 -4.40 -15.74 -1.13
CA LYS A 21 -5.53 -16.66 -0.91
C LYS A 21 -6.88 -16.00 -1.19
N TRP A 22 -7.03 -14.73 -0.83
CA TRP A 22 -8.32 -14.06 -0.79
C TRP A 22 -8.42 -12.95 -1.85
N PRO A 23 -9.20 -13.15 -2.94
CA PRO A 23 -9.32 -12.18 -4.03
C PRO A 23 -9.84 -10.80 -3.59
N ASN A 24 -10.65 -10.74 -2.53
CA ASN A 24 -11.27 -9.52 -2.03
C ASN A 24 -10.55 -8.88 -0.84
N LEU A 25 -9.36 -9.36 -0.48
CA LEU A 25 -8.49 -8.76 0.54
C LEU A 25 -7.43 -7.88 -0.12
N TYR A 26 -7.24 -6.69 0.45
CA TYR A 26 -6.33 -5.63 0.00
C TYR A 26 -5.54 -5.08 1.18
N TYR A 27 -4.50 -4.31 0.89
CA TYR A 27 -3.59 -3.74 1.89
C TYR A 27 -3.45 -2.23 1.69
N SER A 28 -3.34 -1.49 2.78
CA SER A 28 -3.07 -0.06 2.77
C SER A 28 -1.94 0.32 3.71
N THR A 29 -1.08 1.22 3.24
CA THR A 29 0.14 1.65 3.93
C THR A 29 -0.08 2.68 5.06
N SER A 30 -1.34 2.97 5.42
CA SER A 30 -1.69 3.99 6.42
C SER A 30 -0.89 3.88 7.72
N ALA A 31 -0.69 4.99 8.42
CA ALA A 31 0.10 5.11 9.66
C ALA A 31 1.62 4.89 9.57
N PHE A 32 2.15 4.45 8.43
CA PHE A 32 3.59 4.31 8.25
C PHE A 32 4.15 5.38 7.32
N ALA A 33 5.31 5.93 7.70
CA ALA A 33 6.08 6.77 6.78
C ALA A 33 6.65 5.87 5.65
N PRO A 34 6.68 6.33 4.39
CA PRO A 34 7.04 5.51 3.24
C PRO A 34 8.36 4.75 3.37
N ARG A 35 9.38 5.35 4.02
CA ARG A 35 10.68 4.68 4.25
C ARG A 35 10.60 3.40 5.08
N TYR A 36 9.50 3.18 5.81
CA TYR A 36 9.30 2.01 6.68
C TYR A 36 8.34 0.99 6.07
N TYR A 37 7.92 1.14 4.82
CA TYR A 37 7.10 0.13 4.16
C TYR A 37 7.83 -1.23 4.14
N PRO A 38 7.20 -2.32 4.63
CA PRO A 38 7.88 -3.60 4.71
C PRO A 38 8.31 -4.10 3.33
N LYS A 39 9.55 -4.59 3.22
CA LYS A 39 10.11 -5.09 1.96
C LYS A 39 9.20 -6.14 1.29
N ALA A 40 8.62 -7.05 2.09
CA ALA A 40 7.71 -8.08 1.59
C ALA A 40 6.47 -7.50 0.84
N ILE A 41 5.97 -6.35 1.28
CA ILE A 41 4.83 -5.67 0.65
C ILE A 41 5.27 -5.00 -0.65
N ILE A 42 6.44 -4.37 -0.66
CA ILE A 42 7.00 -3.74 -1.87
C ILE A 42 7.31 -4.79 -2.94
N ASP A 43 7.97 -5.89 -2.58
CA ASP A 43 8.25 -7.00 -3.51
C ASP A 43 6.95 -7.61 -4.06
N TYR A 44 5.91 -7.74 -3.23
CA TYR A 44 4.60 -8.23 -3.67
C TYR A 44 3.91 -7.25 -4.61
N ALA A 45 3.91 -5.95 -4.29
CA ALA A 45 3.35 -4.89 -5.14
C ALA A 45 4.01 -4.84 -6.53
N ASN A 46 5.33 -5.06 -6.59
CA ASN A 46 6.11 -5.10 -7.83
C ASN A 46 5.90 -6.37 -8.68
N THR A 47 5.05 -7.29 -8.26
CA THR A 47 4.77 -8.54 -8.97
C THR A 47 3.26 -8.77 -9.10
N ARG A 48 2.76 -9.91 -8.62
CA ARG A 48 1.34 -10.31 -8.71
C ARG A 48 0.42 -9.55 -7.74
N GLY A 49 0.97 -8.68 -6.90
CA GLY A 49 0.24 -7.85 -5.93
C GLY A 49 -0.03 -6.42 -6.40
N ALA A 50 0.32 -6.07 -7.65
CA ALA A 50 0.21 -4.70 -8.16
C ALA A 50 -1.20 -4.10 -8.00
N ASP A 51 -2.25 -4.93 -8.08
CA ASP A 51 -3.66 -4.49 -7.95
C ASP A 51 -4.22 -4.64 -6.52
N LYS A 52 -3.35 -4.87 -5.52
CA LYS A 52 -3.73 -5.24 -4.14
C LYS A 52 -3.29 -4.25 -3.07
N VAL A 53 -2.31 -3.40 -3.37
CA VAL A 53 -1.70 -2.46 -2.42
C VAL A 53 -2.14 -1.04 -2.75
N LEU A 54 -2.68 -0.35 -1.75
CA LEU A 54 -3.21 1.00 -1.85
C LEU A 54 -2.35 1.95 -1.04
N TYR A 55 -2.03 3.11 -1.61
CA TYR A 55 -1.48 4.22 -0.85
C TYR A 55 -2.49 4.73 0.17
N ALA A 56 -2.03 4.95 1.39
CA ALA A 56 -2.66 5.89 2.31
C ALA A 56 -1.60 6.53 3.19
N GLY A 57 -1.66 7.85 3.31
CA GLY A 57 -0.87 8.58 4.29
C GLY A 57 -1.43 8.47 5.71
N TYR A 58 -0.88 9.29 6.62
CA TYR A 58 -1.40 9.46 7.98
C TYR A 58 -1.45 10.93 8.41
N PHE A 59 -1.63 11.82 7.46
CA PHE A 59 -1.93 13.22 7.72
C PHE A 59 -3.42 13.37 8.08
N PRO A 60 -3.78 14.21 9.07
CA PRO A 60 -2.92 14.97 9.97
C PRO A 60 -2.50 14.21 11.25
N MET A 61 -2.92 12.95 11.40
CA MET A 61 -2.86 12.23 12.69
C MET A 61 -1.46 11.85 13.17
N GLY A 62 -0.46 11.76 12.30
CA GLY A 62 0.91 11.44 12.74
C GLY A 62 2.04 11.66 11.74
N LEU A 63 1.74 12.11 10.51
CA LEU A 63 2.74 12.41 9.50
C LEU A 63 2.39 13.71 8.78
N SER A 64 3.39 14.56 8.52
CA SER A 64 3.24 15.72 7.65
C SER A 64 3.18 15.27 6.18
N LEU A 65 2.49 16.03 5.34
CA LEU A 65 2.48 15.78 3.90
C LEU A 65 3.90 15.89 3.32
N GLU A 66 4.69 16.87 3.76
CA GLU A 66 6.09 17.04 3.35
C GLU A 66 6.91 15.77 3.56
N ARG A 67 6.83 15.17 4.75
CA ARG A 67 7.53 13.91 5.04
C ARG A 67 7.04 12.77 4.15
N ILE A 68 5.72 12.65 3.97
CA ILE A 68 5.15 11.59 3.14
C ILE A 68 5.64 11.73 1.69
N PHE A 69 5.53 12.92 1.09
CA PHE A 69 5.88 13.11 -0.32
C PHE A 69 7.39 13.08 -0.58
N SER A 70 8.22 13.55 0.36
CA SER A 70 9.67 13.42 0.24
C SER A 70 10.11 11.95 0.30
N GLU A 71 9.60 11.17 1.26
CA GLU A 71 9.97 9.76 1.38
C GLU A 71 9.31 8.85 0.32
N LEU A 72 8.16 9.25 -0.26
CA LEU A 72 7.53 8.49 -1.34
C LEU A 72 8.45 8.34 -2.55
N ALA A 73 9.22 9.38 -2.90
CA ALA A 73 10.11 9.35 -4.06
C ALA A 73 11.13 8.20 -4.02
N ASP A 74 11.50 7.74 -2.83
CA ASP A 74 12.51 6.69 -2.62
C ASP A 74 11.91 5.28 -2.50
N VAL A 75 10.58 5.13 -2.56
CA VAL A 75 9.95 3.81 -2.47
C VAL A 75 10.27 3.04 -3.76
N PRO A 76 10.88 1.83 -3.68
CA PRO A 76 11.35 1.13 -4.87
C PRO A 76 10.21 0.35 -5.56
N LEU A 77 9.17 1.07 -5.99
CA LEU A 77 8.12 0.56 -6.86
C LEU A 77 8.54 0.69 -8.32
N ARG A 78 8.17 -0.28 -9.16
CA ARG A 78 8.30 -0.18 -10.61
C ARG A 78 7.37 0.89 -11.17
N ASP A 79 7.75 1.49 -12.29
CA ASP A 79 7.02 2.57 -12.95
C ASP A 79 5.55 2.21 -13.21
N GLU A 80 5.27 0.98 -13.64
CA GLU A 80 3.91 0.50 -13.92
C GLU A 80 3.04 0.31 -12.67
N VAL A 81 3.63 0.27 -11.48
CA VAL A 81 2.93 0.05 -10.20
C VAL A 81 2.50 1.37 -9.57
N TRP A 82 3.23 2.46 -9.82
CA TRP A 82 2.96 3.78 -9.24
C TRP A 82 1.52 4.28 -9.44
N PRO A 83 0.93 4.27 -10.67
CA PRO A 83 -0.45 4.72 -10.87
C PRO A 83 -1.47 3.88 -10.09
N LYS A 84 -1.24 2.57 -10.03
CA LYS A 84 -2.08 1.62 -9.29
C LYS A 84 -2.04 1.90 -7.79
N PHE A 85 -0.84 2.01 -7.25
CA PHE A 85 -0.61 2.26 -5.83
C PHE A 85 -1.21 3.59 -5.38
N LEU A 86 -0.92 4.68 -6.09
CA LEU A 86 -1.35 6.03 -5.70
C LEU A 86 -2.83 6.30 -5.93
N ARG A 87 -3.48 5.60 -6.88
CA ARG A 87 -4.85 5.96 -7.30
C ARG A 87 -5.72 4.78 -7.76
N ASP A 88 -5.29 4.02 -8.77
CA ASP A 88 -6.24 3.18 -9.51
C ASP A 88 -6.79 2.01 -8.67
N ASN A 89 -5.98 1.46 -7.77
CA ASN A 89 -6.43 0.44 -6.82
C ASN A 89 -7.51 0.99 -5.89
N ALA A 90 -7.32 2.20 -5.36
CA ALA A 90 -8.31 2.86 -4.52
C ALA A 90 -9.61 3.12 -5.30
N ARG A 91 -9.53 3.65 -6.53
CA ARG A 91 -10.70 3.87 -7.38
C ARG A 91 -11.49 2.59 -7.60
N LYS A 92 -10.81 1.50 -7.96
CA LYS A 92 -11.44 0.19 -8.17
C LYS A 92 -12.05 -0.36 -6.88
N VAL A 93 -11.34 -0.31 -5.76
CA VAL A 93 -11.79 -0.88 -4.48
C VAL A 93 -12.98 -0.11 -3.91
N LEU A 94 -12.90 1.21 -3.94
CA LEU A 94 -13.88 2.13 -3.34
C LEU A 94 -14.97 2.59 -4.33
N GLN A 95 -14.93 2.11 -5.58
CA GLN A 95 -15.89 2.45 -6.63
C GLN A 95 -15.98 3.97 -6.89
N LEU A 96 -14.82 4.62 -6.95
CA LEU A 96 -14.73 6.06 -7.21
C LEU A 96 -14.79 6.32 -8.73
N PRO A 97 -15.34 7.48 -9.14
CA PRO A 97 -15.43 7.88 -10.54
C PRO A 97 -14.06 7.96 -11.23
#